data_AF-A0A355C2R9-F1
#
_entry.id   AF-A0A355C2R9-F1
#
_cell.length_a   1.000
_cell.length_b   1.000
_cell.length_c   1.000
_cell.angle_alpha   90.00
_cell.angle_beta   90.00
_cell.angle_gamma   90.00
#
_symmetry.space_group_name_H-M   'P 1'
#
loop_
_entity.id
_entity.type
_entity.pdbx_description
1 polymer ?
#
loop_
_entity_poly.entity_id
_entity_poly.type
_entity_poly.pdbx_seq_one_letter_code
_entity_poly.pdbx_strand_id
1 'polypeptide(L)'
;MLLETILALLTPEAPFLPAYLESSIGAGARHQECVRLVIEDIEEGRAGAQRWASEGGGAPAQHCLAIADLAAGFPKLGAIRLRDLAERPDAGDETARARILAEAALAFLDAGETKEAEAAIDAAKLRAPALGEIEFVAAKIYADDKRWQAAADAVTAAEDKGVRAPEGYVIRARAMRALGRDEDAAIDVVAALTIDPFNIDALTLRGELQQAGVRIEAYYGDADPK
;
A
#
# COMPACT_ATOMS: atom_id res chain seq x y z
N MET A 1 -5.24 22.87 -32.99
CA MET A 1 -4.04 22.90 -32.13
C MET A 1 -4.35 23.38 -30.70
N LEU A 2 -5.55 23.08 -30.18
CA LEU A 2 -6.02 23.43 -28.84
C LEU A 2 -6.95 22.30 -28.31
N LEU A 3 -6.68 21.06 -28.73
CA LEU A 3 -7.47 19.88 -28.37
C LEU A 3 -6.61 18.70 -27.89
N GLU A 4 -5.31 18.91 -27.68
CA GLU A 4 -4.38 17.88 -27.20
C GLU A 4 -3.93 18.09 -25.74
N THR A 5 -4.39 19.16 -25.08
CA THR A 5 -3.92 19.52 -23.73
C THR A 5 -4.85 19.11 -22.59
N ILE A 6 -5.98 18.44 -22.88
CA ILE A 6 -6.99 18.09 -21.86
C ILE A 6 -6.95 16.59 -21.46
N LEU A 7 -6.12 15.76 -22.11
CA LEU A 7 -6.02 14.34 -21.78
C LEU A 7 -4.91 13.98 -20.76
N ALA A 8 -4.22 14.98 -20.19
CA ALA A 8 -3.15 14.80 -19.22
C ALA A 8 -3.57 15.04 -17.75
N LEU A 9 -4.88 15.18 -17.48
CA LEU A 9 -5.43 15.43 -16.13
C LEU A 9 -6.29 14.26 -15.59
N LEU A 10 -6.20 13.08 -16.22
CA LEU A 10 -6.96 11.89 -15.85
C LEU A 10 -6.05 10.70 -15.51
N THR A 11 -4.86 10.93 -14.96
CA THR A 11 -4.20 9.88 -14.17
C THR A 11 -4.74 10.00 -12.75
N PRO A 12 -5.50 9.02 -12.24
CA PRO A 12 -5.79 8.93 -10.82
C PRO A 12 -4.53 8.40 -10.12
N GLU A 13 -3.45 9.18 -10.14
CA GLU A 13 -2.34 9.02 -9.19
C GLU A 13 -2.68 9.79 -7.92
N ALA A 14 -3.94 9.75 -7.50
CA ALA A 14 -4.24 10.04 -6.12
C ALA A 14 -3.72 8.82 -5.33
N PRO A 15 -2.83 9.02 -4.34
CA PRO A 15 -2.37 7.94 -3.49
C PRO A 15 -3.53 7.54 -2.58
N PHE A 16 -4.47 6.79 -3.15
CA PHE A 16 -5.50 6.12 -2.38
C PHE A 16 -4.82 4.98 -1.69
N LEU A 17 -4.88 5.02 -0.35
CA LEU A 17 -4.54 3.92 0.52
C LEU A 17 -4.93 2.61 -0.17
N PRO A 18 -4.01 1.65 -0.30
CA PRO A 18 -4.29 0.42 -1.00
C PRO A 18 -5.62 -0.17 -0.55
N ALA A 19 -6.43 -0.71 -1.47
CA ALA A 19 -7.76 -1.25 -1.16
C ALA A 19 -7.75 -2.28 0.00
N TYR A 20 -6.61 -2.93 0.25
CA TYR A 20 -6.40 -3.85 1.38
C TYR A 20 -6.30 -3.16 2.76
N LEU A 21 -6.18 -1.83 2.82
CA LEU A 21 -6.20 -1.00 4.03
C LEU A 21 -7.51 -0.23 4.22
N GLU A 22 -8.41 -0.25 3.24
CA GLU A 22 -9.66 0.53 3.24
C GLU A 22 -10.63 0.15 4.38
N SER A 23 -10.35 -0.94 5.10
CA SER A 23 -11.21 -1.54 6.14
C SER A 23 -10.68 -1.41 7.58
N SER A 24 -10.02 -0.30 7.93
CA SER A 24 -9.37 -0.18 9.26
C SER A 24 -10.19 0.50 10.35
N ILE A 25 -11.10 1.45 10.08
CA ILE A 25 -11.94 2.04 11.16
C ILE A 25 -13.32 2.47 10.68
N GLY A 26 -14.36 2.08 11.43
CA GLY A 26 -15.58 2.88 11.62
C GLY A 26 -16.12 3.55 10.37
N ALA A 27 -16.38 2.74 9.33
CA ALA A 27 -16.95 3.12 8.03
C ALA A 27 -18.44 3.53 8.15
N GLY A 28 -18.75 4.43 9.09
CA GLY A 28 -20.03 5.10 9.13
C GLY A 28 -20.15 6.06 7.95
N ALA A 29 -21.38 6.37 7.55
CA ALA A 29 -21.66 7.24 6.40
C ALA A 29 -20.90 8.59 6.45
N ARG A 30 -20.70 9.17 7.64
CA ARG A 30 -19.95 10.43 7.80
C ARG A 30 -18.45 10.29 7.51
N HIS A 31 -17.85 9.15 7.82
CA HIS A 31 -16.45 8.85 7.47
C HIS A 31 -16.29 8.72 5.97
N GLN A 32 -17.13 7.92 5.33
CA GLN A 32 -17.13 7.72 3.88
C GLN A 32 -17.34 9.04 3.14
N GLU A 33 -18.26 9.87 3.61
CA GLU A 33 -18.50 11.20 3.04
C GLU A 33 -17.29 12.12 3.21
N CYS A 34 -16.62 12.08 4.36
CA CYS A 34 -15.41 12.86 4.59
C CYS A 34 -14.28 12.46 3.63
N VAL A 35 -14.06 11.15 3.45
CA VAL A 35 -13.09 10.64 2.48
C VAL A 35 -13.46 11.06 1.06
N ARG A 36 -14.75 10.95 0.67
CA ARG A 36 -15.24 11.39 -0.64
C ARG A 36 -14.95 12.88 -0.90
N LEU A 37 -15.19 13.75 0.09
CA LEU A 37 -14.90 15.18 -0.05
C LEU A 37 -13.41 15.44 -0.26
N VAL A 38 -12.52 14.72 0.45
CA VAL A 38 -11.06 14.83 0.26
C VAL A 38 -10.65 14.45 -1.17
N ILE A 39 -11.32 13.46 -1.76
CA ILE A 39 -11.09 13.02 -3.15
C ILE A 39 -11.47 14.11 -4.16
N GLU A 40 -12.60 14.78 -3.92
CA GLU A 40 -13.17 15.75 -4.85
C GLU A 40 -12.48 17.11 -4.76
N ASP A 41 -12.21 17.58 -3.55
CA ASP A 41 -11.53 18.84 -3.27
C ASP A 41 -10.70 18.68 -1.98
N ILE A 42 -9.38 18.59 -2.14
CA ILE A 42 -8.46 18.37 -1.03
C ILE A 42 -8.54 19.52 -0.01
N GLU A 43 -8.70 20.77 -0.44
CA GLU A 43 -8.74 21.93 0.46
C GLU A 43 -10.04 21.95 1.26
N GLU A 44 -11.19 21.79 0.60
CA GLU A 44 -12.49 21.72 1.27
C GLU A 44 -12.61 20.48 2.17
N GLY A 45 -12.20 19.32 1.66
CA GLY A 45 -12.21 18.05 2.38
C GLY A 45 -11.33 18.11 3.62
N ARG A 46 -10.12 18.67 3.53
CA ARG A 46 -9.22 18.84 4.68
C ARG A 46 -9.78 19.81 5.71
N ALA A 47 -10.35 20.93 5.28
CA ALA A 47 -11.02 21.86 6.20
C ALA A 47 -12.22 21.19 6.90
N GLY A 48 -12.98 20.37 6.18
CA GLY A 48 -14.09 19.57 6.72
C GLY A 48 -13.63 18.52 7.73
N ALA A 49 -12.60 17.75 7.40
CA ALA A 49 -11.99 16.76 8.27
C ALA A 49 -11.46 17.39 9.57
N GLN A 50 -10.80 18.54 9.47
CA GLN A 50 -10.29 19.27 10.62
C GLN A 50 -11.42 19.78 11.53
N ARG A 51 -12.49 20.34 10.96
CA ARG A 51 -13.69 20.73 11.73
C ARG A 51 -14.28 19.52 12.47
N TRP A 52 -14.53 18.42 11.77
CA TRP A 52 -15.13 17.23 12.37
C TRP A 52 -14.26 16.62 13.48
N ALA A 53 -12.94 16.59 13.28
CA ALA A 53 -11.99 16.16 14.30
C ALA A 53 -12.03 17.07 15.55
N SER A 54 -12.12 18.39 15.36
CA SER A 54 -12.21 19.38 16.44
C SER A 54 -13.54 19.35 17.20
N GLU A 55 -14.63 18.94 16.54
CA GLU A 55 -15.96 18.76 17.12
C GLU A 55 -16.08 17.46 17.95
N GLY A 56 -15.00 16.67 18.07
CA GLY A 56 -15.00 15.44 18.85
C GLY A 56 -15.56 14.23 18.09
N GLY A 57 -15.45 14.21 16.76
CA GLY A 57 -15.93 13.11 15.90
C GLY A 57 -15.27 11.73 16.08
N GLY A 58 -14.44 11.57 17.11
CA GLY A 58 -13.82 10.30 17.48
C GLY A 58 -12.73 9.82 16.51
N ALA A 59 -12.37 8.54 16.64
CA ALA A 59 -11.39 7.86 15.78
C ALA A 59 -11.69 8.00 14.28
N PRO A 60 -12.94 7.89 13.78
CA PRO A 60 -13.22 8.08 12.35
C PRO A 60 -12.88 9.49 11.84
N ALA A 61 -13.12 10.53 12.64
CA ALA A 61 -12.77 11.90 12.27
C ALA A 61 -11.26 12.11 12.23
N GLN A 62 -10.54 11.54 13.20
CA GLN A 62 -9.07 11.58 13.22
C GLN A 62 -8.47 10.81 12.03
N HIS A 63 -9.07 9.68 11.66
CA HIS A 63 -8.70 8.91 10.48
C HIS A 63 -8.86 9.72 9.21
N CYS A 64 -10.03 10.34 9.01
CA CYS A 64 -10.27 11.17 7.83
C CYS A 64 -9.31 12.38 7.78
N LEU A 65 -9.01 12.99 8.93
CA LEU A 65 -8.02 14.08 8.98
C LEU A 65 -6.62 13.60 8.57
N ALA A 66 -6.22 12.40 8.98
CA ALA A 66 -4.96 11.82 8.54
C ALA A 66 -4.95 11.55 7.03
N ILE A 67 -6.01 10.96 6.47
CA ILE A 67 -6.18 10.79 5.01
C ILE A 67 -6.09 12.13 4.28
N ALA A 68 -6.75 13.17 4.80
CA ALA A 68 -6.72 14.51 4.20
C ALA A 68 -5.31 15.12 4.19
N ASP A 69 -4.52 14.87 5.25
CA ASP A 69 -3.11 15.30 5.29
C ASP A 69 -2.24 14.51 4.30
N LEU A 70 -2.48 13.21 4.11
CA LEU A 70 -1.81 12.41 3.07
C LEU A 70 -2.15 12.94 1.66
N ALA A 71 -3.43 13.14 1.38
CA ALA A 71 -3.91 13.66 0.10
C ALA A 71 -3.35 15.05 -0.21
N ALA A 72 -3.17 15.89 0.81
CA ALA A 72 -2.56 17.22 0.69
C ALA A 72 -1.03 17.21 0.57
N GLY A 73 -0.39 16.05 0.46
CA GLY A 73 1.05 15.92 0.28
C GLY A 73 1.86 16.11 1.57
N PHE A 74 1.26 15.84 2.73
CA PHE A 74 1.94 15.86 4.03
C PHE A 74 2.07 14.46 4.64
N PRO A 75 2.82 13.54 4.00
CA PRO A 75 2.85 12.13 4.40
C PRO A 75 3.33 11.91 5.83
N LYS A 76 4.36 12.65 6.26
CA LYS A 76 4.87 12.59 7.65
C LYS A 76 3.81 13.00 8.69
N LEU A 77 3.02 14.02 8.39
CA LEU A 77 1.95 14.47 9.30
C LEU A 77 0.84 13.44 9.37
N GLY A 78 0.38 12.92 8.22
CA GLY A 78 -0.62 11.86 8.17
C GLY A 78 -0.15 10.60 8.91
N ALA A 79 1.11 10.20 8.73
CA ALA A 79 1.71 9.06 9.43
C ALA A 79 1.70 9.22 10.95
N ILE A 80 2.10 10.38 11.47
CA ILE A 80 2.07 10.67 12.91
C ILE A 80 0.63 10.58 13.44
N ARG A 81 -0.33 11.17 12.71
CA ARG A 81 -1.75 11.11 13.11
C ARG A 81 -2.30 9.69 13.13
N LEU A 82 -1.96 8.86 12.15
CA LEU A 82 -2.37 7.45 12.11
C LEU A 82 -1.76 6.67 13.27
N ARG A 83 -0.46 6.84 13.52
CA ARG A 83 0.21 6.21 14.68
C ARG A 83 -0.46 6.61 16.00
N ASP A 84 -0.74 7.89 16.20
CA ASP A 84 -1.41 8.38 17.42
C ASP A 84 -2.87 7.90 17.50
N LEU A 85 -3.55 7.81 16.36
CA LEU A 85 -4.91 7.28 16.24
C LEU A 85 -4.97 5.82 16.69
N ALA A 86 -3.99 4.99 16.31
CA ALA A 86 -3.95 3.58 16.69
C ALA A 86 -3.88 3.35 18.21
N GLU A 87 -3.45 4.35 19.00
CA GLU A 87 -3.37 4.27 20.46
C GLU A 87 -4.62 4.82 21.16
N ARG A 88 -5.57 5.44 20.44
CA ARG A 88 -6.78 5.99 21.05
C ARG A 88 -7.69 4.91 21.65
N PRO A 89 -8.45 5.19 22.72
CA PRO A 89 -9.39 4.21 23.29
C PRO A 89 -10.49 3.75 22.32
N ASP A 90 -10.89 4.61 21.38
CA ASP A 90 -11.95 4.39 20.41
C ASP A 90 -11.45 3.92 19.02
N ALA A 91 -10.18 3.51 18.91
CA ALA A 91 -9.55 3.07 17.65
C ALA A 91 -9.97 1.65 17.16
N GLY A 92 -10.94 1.03 17.83
CA GLY A 92 -11.36 -0.34 17.53
C GLY A 92 -10.54 -1.41 18.25
N ASP A 93 -10.64 -2.63 17.73
CA ASP A 93 -9.95 -3.82 18.23
C ASP A 93 -8.48 -3.87 17.76
N GLU A 94 -7.73 -4.91 18.18
CA GLU A 94 -6.30 -5.03 17.83
C GLU A 94 -6.08 -5.16 16.32
N THR A 95 -7.02 -5.74 15.58
CA THR A 95 -6.99 -5.84 14.12
C THR A 95 -7.10 -4.46 13.47
N ALA A 96 -8.08 -3.66 13.90
CA ALA A 96 -8.24 -2.27 13.47
C ALA A 96 -6.98 -1.46 13.75
N ARG A 97 -6.44 -1.55 14.98
CA ARG A 97 -5.19 -0.90 15.40
C ARG A 97 -4.00 -1.30 14.54
N ALA A 98 -3.85 -2.58 14.26
CA ALA A 98 -2.77 -3.09 13.40
C ALA A 98 -2.86 -2.51 11.98
N ARG A 99 -4.07 -2.40 11.40
CA ARG A 99 -4.26 -1.82 10.07
C ARG A 99 -3.97 -0.32 10.03
N ILE A 100 -4.40 0.43 11.05
CA ILE A 100 -4.04 1.86 11.19
C ILE A 100 -2.53 2.04 11.27
N LEU A 101 -1.84 1.17 12.03
CA LEU A 101 -0.38 1.19 12.11
C LEU A 101 0.29 0.81 10.78
N ALA A 102 -0.30 -0.09 9.99
CA ALA A 102 0.18 -0.41 8.65
C ALA A 102 0.00 0.77 7.68
N GLU A 103 -1.11 1.51 7.76
CA GLU A 103 -1.28 2.78 7.03
C GLU A 103 -0.24 3.82 7.47
N ALA A 104 0.00 3.96 8.78
CA ALA A 104 1.05 4.83 9.30
C ALA A 104 2.42 4.44 8.75
N ALA A 105 2.72 3.15 8.69
CA ALA A 105 3.99 2.63 8.19
C ALA A 105 4.20 2.99 6.70
N LEU A 106 3.17 2.83 5.86
CA LEU A 106 3.24 3.27 4.46
C LEU A 106 3.38 4.78 4.32
N ALA A 107 2.69 5.55 5.15
CA ALA A 107 2.81 7.01 5.13
C ALA A 107 4.20 7.50 5.60
N PHE A 108 4.83 6.81 6.57
CA PHE A 108 6.23 7.07 6.91
C PHE A 108 7.18 6.68 5.78
N LEU A 109 6.91 5.57 5.10
CA LEU A 109 7.69 5.15 3.93
C LEU A 109 7.63 6.20 2.81
N ASP A 110 6.43 6.69 2.50
CA ASP A 110 6.20 7.78 1.53
C ASP A 110 6.89 9.09 1.95
N ALA A 111 7.00 9.35 3.25
CA ALA A 111 7.77 10.46 3.80
C ALA A 111 9.30 10.26 3.78
N GLY A 112 9.80 9.09 3.34
CA GLY A 112 11.22 8.74 3.40
C GLY A 112 11.75 8.45 4.83
N GLU A 113 10.84 8.22 5.79
CA GLU A 113 11.15 7.97 7.20
C GLU A 113 11.18 6.45 7.46
N THR A 114 12.07 5.71 6.77
CA THR A 114 12.11 4.24 6.77
C THR A 114 12.17 3.62 8.18
N LYS A 115 12.87 4.28 9.13
CA LYS A 115 12.93 3.81 10.53
C LYS A 115 11.61 3.91 11.26
N GLU A 116 10.84 4.98 11.03
CA GLU A 116 9.51 5.15 11.61
C GLU A 116 8.52 4.21 10.94
N ALA A 117 8.67 3.94 9.65
CA ALA A 117 7.90 2.94 8.94
C ALA A 117 8.11 1.54 9.53
N GLU A 118 9.37 1.14 9.78
CA GLU A 118 9.70 -0.14 10.42
C GLU A 118 9.14 -0.22 11.86
N ALA A 119 9.27 0.86 12.65
CA ALA A 119 8.71 0.89 13.99
C ALA A 119 7.17 0.74 13.99
N ALA A 120 6.48 1.40 13.06
CA ALA A 120 5.02 1.30 12.93
C ALA A 120 4.58 -0.10 12.50
N ILE A 121 5.27 -0.73 11.53
CA ILE A 121 4.89 -2.08 11.09
C ILE A 121 5.22 -3.15 12.14
N ASP A 122 6.30 -2.99 12.90
CA ASP A 122 6.62 -3.88 14.01
C ASP A 122 5.57 -3.79 15.13
N ALA A 123 5.10 -2.57 15.43
CA ALA A 123 3.98 -2.39 16.34
C ALA A 123 2.70 -3.06 15.81
N ALA A 124 2.41 -2.96 14.51
CA ALA A 124 1.27 -3.64 13.90
C ALA A 124 1.35 -5.18 14.02
N LYS A 125 2.55 -5.76 13.81
CA LYS A 125 2.80 -7.20 13.96
C LYS A 125 2.54 -7.70 15.37
N LEU A 126 2.89 -6.92 16.39
CA LEU A 126 2.62 -7.27 17.80
C LEU A 126 1.12 -7.30 18.11
N ARG A 127 0.34 -6.42 17.47
CA ARG A 127 -1.12 -6.29 17.67
C ARG A 127 -1.88 -7.41 16.99
N ALA A 128 -1.55 -7.72 15.74
CA ALA A 128 -2.27 -8.70 14.92
C ALA A 128 -1.33 -9.57 14.06
N PRO A 129 -0.58 -10.52 14.67
CA PRO A 129 0.44 -11.29 13.97
C PRO A 129 -0.09 -12.23 12.87
N ALA A 130 -1.38 -12.56 12.90
CA ALA A 130 -2.02 -13.44 11.91
C ALA A 130 -2.42 -12.72 10.61
N LEU A 131 -2.39 -11.38 10.57
CA LEU A 131 -2.78 -10.60 9.41
C LEU A 131 -1.69 -10.61 8.34
N GLY A 132 -2.00 -11.15 7.17
CA GLY A 132 -1.06 -11.22 6.04
C GLY A 132 -0.75 -9.84 5.44
N GLU A 133 -1.69 -8.90 5.50
CA GLU A 133 -1.49 -7.53 4.99
C GLU A 133 -0.35 -6.80 5.70
N ILE A 134 -0.06 -7.16 6.95
CA ILE A 134 1.01 -6.57 7.76
C ILE A 134 2.39 -7.03 7.25
N GLU A 135 2.53 -8.31 6.89
CA GLU A 135 3.76 -8.81 6.27
C GLU A 135 3.94 -8.23 4.86
N PHE A 136 2.84 -8.02 4.14
CA PHE A 136 2.88 -7.40 2.83
C PHE A 136 3.41 -5.96 2.88
N VAL A 137 2.97 -5.17 3.86
CA VAL A 137 3.53 -3.82 4.09
C VAL A 137 4.99 -3.88 4.56
N ALA A 138 5.35 -4.85 5.41
CA ALA A 138 6.75 -5.05 5.80
C ALA A 138 7.65 -5.34 4.60
N ALA A 139 7.17 -6.13 3.63
CA ALA A 139 7.92 -6.40 2.39
C ALA A 139 8.26 -5.13 1.62
N LYS A 140 7.33 -4.16 1.55
CA LYS A 140 7.56 -2.85 0.91
C LYS A 140 8.66 -2.07 1.60
N ILE A 141 8.62 -2.02 2.94
CA ILE A 141 9.63 -1.31 3.75
C ILE A 141 11.01 -1.95 3.57
N TYR A 142 11.09 -3.28 3.61
CA TYR A 142 12.36 -3.98 3.41
C TYR A 142 12.89 -3.84 1.99
N ALA A 143 12.02 -3.78 0.99
CA ALA A 143 12.41 -3.56 -0.40
C ALA A 143 12.98 -2.14 -0.62
N ASP A 144 12.34 -1.13 -0.02
CA ASP A 144 12.83 0.27 -0.05
C ASP A 144 14.22 0.40 0.58
N ASP A 145 14.43 -0.26 1.72
CA ASP A 145 15.73 -0.31 2.41
C ASP A 145 16.74 -1.29 1.76
N LYS A 146 16.38 -1.89 0.62
CA LYS A 146 17.22 -2.87 -0.13
C LYS A 146 17.63 -4.10 0.69
N ARG A 147 16.86 -4.43 1.71
CA ARG A 147 16.99 -5.67 2.50
C ARG A 147 16.30 -6.81 1.75
N TRP A 148 16.87 -7.16 0.59
CA TRP A 148 16.22 -8.04 -0.40
C TRP A 148 15.77 -9.38 0.15
N GLN A 149 16.60 -10.05 0.97
CA GLN A 149 16.20 -11.32 1.57
C GLN A 149 15.00 -11.13 2.50
N ALA A 150 15.01 -10.10 3.36
CA ALA A 150 13.89 -9.82 4.26
C ALA A 150 12.61 -9.44 3.48
N ALA A 151 12.73 -8.70 2.38
CA ALA A 151 11.61 -8.37 1.51
C ALA A 151 10.98 -9.65 0.91
N ALA A 152 11.80 -10.55 0.39
CA ALA A 152 11.33 -11.82 -0.16
C ALA A 152 10.68 -12.74 0.89
N ASP A 153 11.27 -12.80 2.09
CA ASP A 153 10.74 -13.57 3.20
C ASP A 153 9.38 -13.00 3.67
N ALA A 154 9.26 -11.67 3.72
CA ALA A 154 8.01 -11.00 4.08
C ALA A 154 6.90 -11.21 3.04
N VAL A 155 7.20 -11.20 1.73
CA VAL A 155 6.22 -11.58 0.70
C VAL A 155 5.74 -13.02 0.91
N THR A 156 6.67 -13.94 1.15
CA THR A 156 6.34 -15.36 1.41
C THR A 156 5.44 -15.50 2.64
N ALA A 157 5.76 -14.81 3.74
CA ALA A 157 4.95 -14.79 4.94
C ALA A 157 3.55 -14.19 4.72
N ALA A 158 3.42 -13.19 3.85
CA ALA A 158 2.13 -12.63 3.46
C ALA A 158 1.30 -13.67 2.67
N GLU A 159 1.90 -14.40 1.73
CA GLU A 159 1.25 -15.45 0.95
C GLU A 159 0.77 -16.63 1.82
N ASP A 160 1.60 -17.05 2.78
CA ASP A 160 1.25 -18.10 3.75
C ASP A 160 0.04 -17.71 4.59
N LYS A 161 -0.16 -16.40 4.82
CA LYS A 161 -1.31 -15.80 5.50
C LYS A 161 -2.45 -15.42 4.55
N GLY A 162 -2.39 -15.85 3.29
CA GLY A 162 -3.47 -15.71 2.31
C GLY A 162 -3.43 -14.44 1.46
N VAL A 163 -2.41 -13.59 1.59
CA VAL A 163 -2.27 -12.37 0.77
C VAL A 163 -1.45 -12.69 -0.47
N ARG A 164 -2.12 -12.80 -1.61
CA ARG A 164 -1.50 -12.94 -2.94
C ARG A 164 -1.90 -11.75 -3.80
N ALA A 165 -0.92 -10.97 -4.23
CA ALA A 165 -1.12 -9.79 -5.05
C ALA A 165 0.01 -9.69 -6.09
N PRO A 166 -0.27 -9.17 -7.32
CA PRO A 166 0.75 -8.96 -8.35
C PRO A 166 1.96 -8.20 -7.82
N GLU A 167 1.72 -7.15 -7.03
CA GLU A 167 2.77 -6.33 -6.43
C GLU A 167 3.70 -7.13 -5.50
N GLY A 168 3.19 -8.13 -4.78
CA GLY A 168 4.02 -9.00 -3.94
C GLY A 168 4.99 -9.84 -4.74
N TYR A 169 4.50 -10.42 -5.83
CA TYR A 169 5.35 -11.14 -6.78
C TYR A 169 6.38 -10.21 -7.42
N VAL A 170 5.99 -8.98 -7.79
CA VAL A 170 6.95 -7.98 -8.31
C VAL A 170 8.03 -7.65 -7.28
N ILE A 171 7.67 -7.41 -6.01
CA ILE A 171 8.62 -7.14 -4.93
C ILE A 171 9.59 -8.30 -4.75
N ARG A 172 9.07 -9.54 -4.68
CA ARG A 172 9.92 -10.73 -4.52
C ARG A 172 10.78 -10.98 -5.75
N ALA A 173 10.27 -10.77 -6.96
CA ALA A 173 11.07 -10.84 -8.19
C ALA A 173 12.23 -9.84 -8.18
N ARG A 174 11.99 -8.57 -7.82
CA ARG A 174 13.05 -7.55 -7.67
C ARG A 174 14.10 -7.99 -6.65
N ALA A 175 13.65 -8.50 -5.50
CA ALA A 175 14.54 -9.04 -4.47
C ALA A 175 15.36 -10.23 -4.97
N MET A 176 14.76 -11.19 -5.65
CA MET A 176 15.45 -12.36 -6.21
C MET A 176 16.53 -11.95 -7.21
N ARG A 177 16.23 -11.01 -8.12
CA ARG A 177 17.24 -10.45 -9.04
C ARG A 177 18.39 -9.78 -8.32
N ALA A 178 18.09 -8.96 -7.31
CA ALA A 178 19.12 -8.30 -6.52
C ALA A 178 20.01 -9.29 -5.74
N LEU A 179 19.49 -10.49 -5.47
CA LEU A 179 20.22 -11.61 -4.86
C LEU A 179 20.91 -12.52 -5.90
N GLY A 180 20.84 -12.20 -7.20
CA GLY A 180 21.41 -13.01 -8.29
C GLY A 180 20.62 -14.27 -8.63
N ARG A 181 19.36 -14.36 -8.19
CA ARG A 181 18.46 -15.49 -8.38
C ARG A 181 17.46 -15.22 -9.51
N ASP A 182 18.00 -14.96 -10.69
CA ASP A 182 17.21 -14.50 -11.84
C ASP A 182 16.14 -15.51 -12.31
N GLU A 183 16.39 -16.82 -12.19
CA GLU A 183 15.39 -17.86 -12.50
C GLU A 183 14.21 -17.83 -11.52
N ASP A 184 14.47 -17.62 -10.23
CA ASP A 184 13.40 -17.48 -9.23
C ASP A 184 12.60 -16.18 -9.48
N ALA A 185 13.28 -15.11 -9.88
CA ALA A 185 12.60 -13.88 -10.27
C ALA A 185 11.68 -14.06 -11.48
N ALA A 186 12.08 -14.89 -12.45
CA ALA A 186 11.24 -15.21 -13.61
C ALA A 186 9.94 -15.91 -13.19
N ILE A 187 9.99 -16.82 -12.22
CA ILE A 187 8.79 -17.50 -11.68
C ILE A 187 7.82 -16.47 -11.09
N ASP A 188 8.33 -15.55 -10.26
CA ASP A 188 7.50 -14.50 -9.66
C ASP A 188 6.94 -13.53 -10.72
N VAL A 189 7.73 -13.17 -11.75
CA VAL A 189 7.22 -12.36 -12.88
C VAL A 189 6.05 -13.04 -13.59
N VAL A 190 6.14 -14.36 -13.81
CA VAL A 190 5.03 -15.12 -14.40
C VAL A 190 3.82 -15.15 -13.48
N ALA A 191 4.01 -15.34 -12.17
CA ALA A 191 2.93 -15.31 -11.20
C ALA A 191 2.21 -13.93 -11.18
N ALA A 192 2.97 -12.83 -11.20
CA ALA A 192 2.42 -11.47 -11.28
C ALA A 192 1.56 -11.28 -12.53
N LEU A 193 2.09 -11.64 -13.70
CA LEU A 193 1.41 -11.48 -15.01
C LEU A 193 0.26 -12.46 -15.22
N THR A 194 0.20 -13.55 -14.44
CA THR A 194 -0.95 -14.45 -14.42
C THR A 194 -2.15 -13.81 -13.73
N ILE A 195 -1.92 -12.99 -12.71
CA ILE A 195 -2.98 -12.28 -11.97
C ILE A 195 -3.36 -10.98 -12.68
N ASP A 196 -2.36 -10.21 -13.13
CA ASP A 196 -2.53 -8.97 -13.86
C ASP A 196 -1.63 -8.97 -15.11
N PRO A 197 -2.16 -9.39 -16.28
CA PRO A 197 -1.40 -9.43 -17.53
C PRO A 197 -0.86 -8.08 -18.01
N PHE A 198 -1.39 -6.96 -17.49
CA PHE A 198 -0.99 -5.61 -17.87
C PHE A 198 -0.13 -4.93 -16.81
N ASN A 199 0.33 -5.67 -15.80
CA ASN A 199 1.19 -5.13 -14.76
C ASN A 199 2.51 -4.60 -15.33
N ILE A 200 2.66 -3.26 -15.35
CA ILE A 200 3.78 -2.58 -16.00
C ILE A 200 5.12 -2.96 -15.36
N ASP A 201 5.18 -3.07 -14.04
CA ASP A 201 6.39 -3.47 -13.31
C ASP A 201 6.83 -4.89 -13.66
N ALA A 202 5.88 -5.84 -13.68
CA ALA A 202 6.18 -7.21 -14.04
C ALA A 202 6.60 -7.34 -15.51
N LEU A 203 5.96 -6.61 -16.44
CA LEU A 203 6.37 -6.55 -17.84
C LEU A 203 7.78 -5.96 -18.01
N THR A 204 8.11 -4.93 -17.23
CA THR A 204 9.45 -4.32 -17.23
C THR A 204 10.49 -5.32 -16.74
N LEU A 205 10.25 -5.97 -15.61
CA LEU A 205 11.15 -7.01 -15.08
C LEU A 205 11.31 -8.19 -16.03
N ARG A 206 10.23 -8.59 -16.72
CA ARG A 206 10.30 -9.62 -17.75
C ARG A 206 11.29 -9.25 -18.86
N GLY A 207 11.23 -8.00 -19.34
CA GLY A 207 12.17 -7.49 -20.34
C GLY A 207 13.61 -7.49 -19.84
N GLU A 208 13.84 -7.01 -18.62
CA GLU A 208 15.17 -6.97 -18.00
C GLU A 208 15.77 -8.37 -17.81
N LEU A 209 14.95 -9.36 -17.40
CA LEU A 209 15.37 -10.76 -17.27
C LEU A 209 15.68 -11.40 -18.64
N GLN A 210 14.86 -11.14 -19.66
CA GLN A 210 15.14 -11.63 -21.01
C GLN A 210 16.43 -11.05 -21.59
N GLN A 211 16.71 -9.76 -21.34
CA GLN A 211 17.97 -9.12 -21.73
C GLN A 211 19.17 -9.73 -21.01
N ALA A 212 18.99 -10.19 -19.76
CA ALA A 212 19.98 -10.94 -19.01
C ALA A 212 20.15 -12.40 -19.47
N GLY A 213 19.38 -12.85 -20.47
CA GLY A 213 19.47 -14.20 -21.05
C GLY A 213 18.57 -15.24 -20.37
N VAL A 214 17.70 -14.82 -19.45
CA VAL A 214 16.74 -15.70 -18.78
C VAL A 214 15.59 -16.02 -19.73
N ARG A 215 15.33 -17.31 -19.94
CA ARG A 215 14.22 -17.73 -20.81
C ARG A 215 12.94 -17.79 -20.01
N ILE A 216 12.01 -16.87 -20.31
CA ILE A 216 10.69 -16.84 -19.68
C ILE A 216 9.65 -17.39 -20.66
N GLU A 217 9.36 -18.67 -20.53
CA GLU A 217 8.27 -19.33 -21.26
C GLU A 217 6.98 -19.17 -20.45
N ALA A 218 6.10 -18.27 -20.89
CA ALA A 218 4.80 -18.09 -20.27
C ALA A 218 3.74 -17.82 -21.33
N TYR A 219 2.68 -18.62 -21.30
CA TYR A 219 1.47 -18.44 -22.09
C TYR A 219 0.41 -17.89 -21.14
N TYR A 220 0.23 -16.57 -21.14
CA TYR A 220 -0.84 -15.91 -20.38
C TYR A 220 -2.11 -16.11 -21.20
N GLY A 221 -2.78 -17.25 -21.00
CA GLY A 221 -4.02 -17.54 -21.68
C GLY A 221 -5.05 -16.46 -21.35
N ASP A 222 -5.80 -16.02 -22.36
CA ASP A 222 -7.01 -15.22 -22.16
C ASP A 222 -7.92 -16.04 -21.24
N ALA A 223 -7.97 -15.69 -19.96
CA ALA A 223 -8.87 -16.32 -19.02
C ALA A 223 -10.30 -15.90 -19.39
N ASP A 224 -10.95 -16.72 -20.20
CA ASP A 224 -12.36 -16.62 -20.52
C ASP A 224 -13.17 -16.74 -19.21
N PRO A 225 -13.97 -15.73 -18.82
CA PRO A 225 -14.73 -15.79 -17.58
C PRO A 225 -15.85 -16.82 -17.73
N LYS A 226 -15.83 -17.86 -16.91
CA LYS A 226 -17.00 -18.70 -16.64
C LYS A 226 -17.74 -18.22 -15.40
#